data_AF-A0A529K306-F1
#
_entry.id   AF-A0A529K306-F1
#
_cell.length_a   1.000
_cell.length_b   1.000
_cell.length_c   1.000
_cell.angle_alpha   90.00
_cell.angle_beta   90.00
_cell.angle_gamma   90.00
#
_symmetry.space_group_name_H-M   'P 1'
#
loop_
_entity.id
_entity.type
_entity.pdbx_description
1 polymer ?
#
loop_
_entity_poly.entity_id
_entity_poly.type
_entity_poly.pdbx_seq_one_letter_code
_entity_poly.pdbx_strand_id
1 'polypeptide(L)'
;FQMVFQDPLAAFNPRATVARVLDDPLRIHGVATISERPRRIAALLDRVGLSADLAGRAIHEISGGQRQRIAIARAIATKPSLIVLDEAVSALDVSVRRQILQLLLDLQREERIAYLFISHDLGVISA
;
A
#
# COMPACT_ATOMS: atom_id res chain seq x y z
N PHE A 1 3.10 -2.97 14.20
CA PHE A 1 3.56 -3.40 12.86
C PHE A 1 2.34 -3.47 11.94
N GLN A 2 2.53 -3.43 10.63
CA GLN A 2 1.47 -3.61 9.63
C GLN A 2 1.87 -4.74 8.67
N MET A 3 0.90 -5.32 7.97
CA MET A 3 1.12 -6.43 7.03
C MET A 3 0.61 -6.06 5.64
N VAL A 4 1.36 -6.44 4.61
CA VAL A 4 0.92 -6.45 3.20
C VAL A 4 0.95 -7.89 2.73
N PHE A 5 -0.23 -8.41 2.40
CA PHE A 5 -0.43 -9.81 2.02
C PHE A 5 -0.18 -10.05 0.53
N GLN A 6 0.06 -11.32 0.19
CA GLN A 6 0.28 -11.82 -1.18
C GLN A 6 -0.88 -11.50 -2.13
N ASP A 7 -2.12 -11.63 -1.64
CA ASP A 7 -3.32 -11.23 -2.38
C ASP A 7 -4.00 -10.02 -1.70
N PRO A 8 -3.75 -8.79 -2.19
CA PRO A 8 -4.43 -7.61 -1.71
C PRO A 8 -5.95 -7.69 -1.85
N LEU A 9 -6.48 -8.39 -2.86
CA LEU A 9 -7.93 -8.51 -3.10
C LEU A 9 -8.60 -9.34 -2.02
N ALA A 10 -7.97 -10.43 -1.56
CA ALA A 10 -8.47 -11.20 -0.43
C ALA A 10 -8.52 -10.36 0.87
N ALA A 11 -7.63 -9.37 0.99
CA ALA A 11 -7.54 -8.47 2.14
C ALA A 11 -8.47 -7.23 2.06
N PHE A 12 -9.13 -7.01 0.92
CA PHE A 12 -10.04 -5.88 0.70
C PHE A 12 -11.47 -6.35 0.45
N ASN A 13 -12.47 -5.55 0.86
CA ASN A 13 -13.83 -5.75 0.37
C ASN A 13 -13.87 -5.39 -1.13
N PRO A 14 -14.25 -6.30 -2.05
CA PRO A 14 -14.22 -6.03 -3.49
C PRO A 14 -15.15 -4.90 -3.94
N ARG A 15 -16.16 -4.58 -3.11
CA ARG A 15 -17.12 -3.48 -3.33
C ARG A 15 -16.65 -2.17 -2.71
N ALA A 16 -15.52 -2.15 -1.99
CA ALA A 16 -14.99 -0.94 -1.43
C ALA A 16 -14.34 -0.07 -2.51
N THR A 17 -14.41 1.25 -2.29
CA THR A 17 -13.61 2.22 -3.04
C THR A 17 -12.21 2.33 -2.46
N VAL A 18 -11.28 2.87 -3.25
CA VAL A 18 -9.93 3.18 -2.79
C VAL A 18 -9.95 4.06 -1.54
N ALA A 19 -10.78 5.10 -1.52
CA ALA A 19 -10.94 5.97 -0.37
C ALA A 19 -11.38 5.20 0.88
N ARG A 20 -12.33 4.25 0.75
CA ARG A 20 -12.81 3.45 1.87
C ARG A 20 -11.70 2.59 2.46
N VAL A 21 -10.90 1.96 1.59
CA VAL A 21 -9.75 1.12 1.99
C VAL A 21 -8.69 1.91 2.74
N LEU A 22 -8.40 3.14 2.29
CA LEU A 22 -7.42 4.02 2.93
C LEU A 22 -7.97 4.74 4.17
N ASP A 23 -9.28 4.99 4.24
CA ASP A 23 -9.95 5.55 5.42
C ASP A 23 -9.98 4.57 6.59
N ASP A 24 -10.12 3.26 6.33
CA ASP A 24 -10.23 2.25 7.38
C ASP A 24 -9.15 2.33 8.47
N PRO A 25 -7.85 2.27 8.15
CA PRO A 25 -6.82 2.40 9.17
C PRO A 25 -6.86 3.78 9.86
N LEU A 26 -7.19 4.85 9.13
CA LEU A 26 -7.25 6.19 9.68
C LEU A 26 -8.36 6.32 10.74
N ARG A 27 -9.52 5.75 10.43
CA ARG A 27 -10.72 5.72 11.28
C ARG A 27 -10.55 4.80 12.48
N ILE A 28 -10.09 3.57 12.24
CA ILE A 28 -10.01 2.52 13.28
C ILE A 28 -8.98 2.90 14.34
N HIS A 29 -7.84 3.47 13.94
CA HIS A 29 -6.77 3.85 14.86
C HIS A 29 -6.84 5.31 15.33
N GLY A 30 -7.87 6.07 14.93
CA GLY A 30 -8.06 7.45 15.37
C GLY A 30 -6.94 8.42 14.97
N VAL A 31 -6.22 8.15 13.88
CA VAL A 31 -5.04 8.93 13.45
C VAL A 31 -5.37 10.16 12.59
N ALA A 32 -6.66 10.36 12.28
CA ALA A 32 -7.17 11.55 11.59
C ALA A 32 -8.65 11.81 11.94
N THR A 33 -8.99 13.09 12.11
CA THR A 33 -10.39 13.53 12.27
C THR A 33 -11.19 13.36 10.98
N ILE A 34 -12.52 13.46 11.08
CA ILE A 34 -13.43 13.31 9.93
C ILE A 34 -13.08 14.31 8.81
N SER A 35 -12.79 15.56 9.17
CA SER A 35 -12.46 16.63 8.23
C SER A 35 -11.07 16.47 7.60
N GLU A 36 -10.12 15.81 8.28
CA GLU A 36 -8.76 15.60 7.76
C GLU A 36 -8.64 14.41 6.81
N ARG A 37 -9.53 13.42 6.91
CA ARG A 37 -9.41 12.15 6.16
C ARG A 37 -9.30 12.32 4.65
N PRO A 38 -10.11 13.15 3.96
CA PRO A 38 -9.97 13.32 2.51
C PRO A 38 -8.56 13.78 2.11
N ARG A 39 -8.01 14.75 2.85
CA ARG A 39 -6.65 15.25 2.62
C ARG A 39 -5.59 14.19 2.92
N ARG A 40 -5.76 13.40 3.99
CA ARG A 40 -4.87 12.29 4.33
C ARG A 40 -4.87 11.20 3.28
N ILE A 41 -6.03 10.82 2.77
CA ILE A 41 -6.19 9.83 1.70
C ILE A 41 -5.49 10.30 0.42
N ALA A 42 -5.69 11.56 0.01
CA ALA A 42 -4.99 12.13 -1.13
C ALA A 42 -3.47 12.10 -0.97
N ALA A 43 -2.96 12.47 0.21
CA ALA A 43 -1.53 12.41 0.51
C ALA A 43 -0.98 10.97 0.51
N LEU A 44 -1.76 9.99 0.96
CA LEU A 44 -1.35 8.58 0.91
C LEU A 44 -1.27 8.06 -0.52
N LEU A 45 -2.19 8.47 -1.39
CA LEU A 45 -2.16 8.11 -2.81
C LEU A 45 -0.94 8.72 -3.50
N ASP A 46 -0.67 10.00 -3.25
CA ASP A 46 0.48 10.72 -3.80
C ASP A 46 1.80 10.04 -3.41
N ARG A 47 1.94 9.63 -2.14
CA ARG A 47 3.11 8.92 -1.62
C ARG A 47 3.40 7.59 -2.31
N VAL A 48 2.39 6.93 -2.85
CA VAL A 48 2.57 5.70 -3.63
C VAL A 48 2.52 5.95 -5.13
N GLY A 49 2.66 7.21 -5.55
CA GLY A 49 2.69 7.64 -6.95
C GLY A 49 1.36 7.46 -7.68
N LEU A 50 0.24 7.64 -6.98
CA LEU A 50 -1.11 7.52 -7.53
C LEU A 50 -1.87 8.85 -7.45
N SER A 51 -2.66 9.16 -8.49
CA SER A 51 -3.52 10.34 -8.48
C SER A 51 -4.63 10.20 -7.41
N ALA A 52 -4.95 11.31 -6.75
CA ALA A 52 -6.08 11.42 -5.84
C ALA A 52 -7.43 11.12 -6.52
N ASP A 53 -7.54 11.24 -7.86
CA ASP A 53 -8.74 10.92 -8.63
C ASP A 53 -9.14 9.44 -8.51
N LEU A 54 -8.20 8.57 -8.15
CA LEU A 54 -8.48 7.16 -7.89
C LEU A 54 -9.29 6.92 -6.62
N ALA A 55 -9.37 7.89 -5.71
CA ALA A 55 -10.04 7.73 -4.41
C ALA A 55 -11.50 7.24 -4.56
N GLY A 56 -12.22 7.71 -5.58
CA GLY A 56 -13.60 7.31 -5.86
C GLY A 56 -13.76 5.97 -6.58
N ARG A 57 -12.70 5.41 -7.18
CA ARG A 57 -12.76 4.17 -7.95
C ARG A 57 -12.95 2.95 -7.05
N ALA A 58 -13.63 1.92 -7.56
CA ALA A 58 -13.72 0.65 -6.87
C ALA A 58 -12.41 -0.15 -7.01
N ILE A 59 -12.08 -0.96 -6.01
CA ILE A 59 -10.81 -1.74 -5.98
C ILE A 59 -10.70 -2.72 -7.16
N HIS A 60 -11.82 -3.22 -7.68
CA HIS A 60 -11.82 -4.12 -8.84
C HIS A 60 -11.59 -3.41 -10.18
N GLU A 61 -11.74 -2.07 -10.25
CA GLU A 61 -11.61 -1.29 -11.49
C GLU A 61 -10.16 -0.86 -11.81
N ILE A 62 -9.24 -1.02 -10.85
CA ILE A 62 -7.84 -0.59 -10.96
C ILE A 62 -6.91 -1.75 -11.32
N SER A 63 -5.70 -1.45 -11.80
CA SER A 63 -4.72 -2.48 -12.18
C SER A 63 -4.14 -3.22 -10.96
N GLY A 64 -3.53 -4.39 -11.19
CA GLY A 64 -2.86 -5.16 -10.13
C GLY A 64 -1.75 -4.35 -9.44
N GLY A 65 -0.93 -3.62 -10.20
CA GLY A 65 0.10 -2.74 -9.64
C GLY A 65 -0.47 -1.58 -8.82
N GLN A 66 -1.61 -1.01 -9.24
CA GLN A 66 -2.31 0.02 -8.47
C GLN A 66 -2.87 -0.55 -7.16
N ARG A 67 -3.45 -1.76 -7.19
CA ARG A 67 -3.91 -2.46 -5.98
C ARG A 67 -2.77 -2.69 -5.00
N GLN A 68 -1.60 -3.07 -5.50
CA GLN A 68 -0.41 -3.27 -4.65
C GLN A 68 0.03 -1.97 -3.99
N ARG A 69 0.10 -0.87 -4.76
CA ARG A 69 0.41 0.47 -4.24
C ARG A 69 -0.61 0.90 -3.18
N ILE A 70 -1.90 0.59 -3.34
CA ILE A 70 -2.93 0.89 -2.34
C ILE A 70 -2.76 0.04 -1.08
N ALA A 71 -2.35 -1.23 -1.18
CA ALA A 71 -2.02 -2.05 -0.02
C ALA A 71 -0.86 -1.48 0.78
N ILE A 72 0.18 -1.00 0.09
CA ILE A 72 1.30 -0.30 0.72
C ILE A 72 0.84 1.01 1.36
N ALA A 73 0.06 1.83 0.65
CA ALA A 73 -0.51 3.08 1.16
C ALA A 73 -1.34 2.85 2.44
N ARG A 74 -2.16 1.80 2.47
CA ARG A 74 -2.93 1.40 3.64
C ARG A 74 -2.03 1.02 4.81
N ALA A 75 -0.96 0.27 4.57
CA ALA A 75 -0.01 -0.13 5.61
C ALA A 75 0.73 1.08 6.21
N ILE A 76 1.20 2.02 5.37
CA ILE A 76 1.91 3.22 5.85
C ILE A 76 0.98 4.27 6.47
N ALA A 77 -0.34 4.17 6.29
CA ALA A 77 -1.33 5.14 6.80
C ALA A 77 -1.23 5.38 8.31
N THR A 78 -0.79 4.37 9.07
CA THR A 78 -0.62 4.44 10.53
C THR A 78 0.80 4.81 10.97
N LYS A 79 1.68 5.18 10.04
CA LYS A 79 3.11 5.46 10.28
C LYS A 79 3.82 4.36 11.08
N PRO A 80 3.78 3.09 10.62
CA PRO A 80 4.36 1.99 11.36
C PRO A 80 5.89 2.07 11.38
N SER A 81 6.51 1.56 12.44
CA SER A 81 7.96 1.34 12.47
C SER A 81 8.39 0.05 11.75
N LEU A 82 7.46 -0.87 11.49
CA LEU A 82 7.70 -2.17 10.85
C LEU A 82 6.53 -2.56 9.93
N ILE A 83 6.85 -2.95 8.70
CA ILE A 83 5.93 -3.56 7.74
C ILE A 83 6.45 -4.95 7.35
N VAL A 84 5.57 -5.95 7.44
CA VAL A 84 5.83 -7.31 6.93
C VAL A 84 5.23 -7.43 5.54
N LEU A 85 6.04 -7.86 4.58
CA LEU A 85 5.68 -8.03 3.18
C LEU A 85 5.67 -9.53 2.88
N ASP A 86 4.47 -10.11 2.81
CA ASP A 86 4.27 -11.55 2.64
C ASP A 86 4.01 -11.89 1.18
N GLU A 87 5.05 -12.30 0.45
CA GLU A 87 5.04 -12.55 -1.00
C GLU A 87 4.41 -11.41 -1.83
N ALA A 88 4.43 -10.19 -1.30
CA ALA A 88 3.67 -9.05 -1.78
C ALA A 88 4.05 -8.57 -3.20
N VAL A 89 5.14 -9.11 -3.78
CA VAL A 89 5.63 -8.73 -5.12
C VAL A 89 5.85 -9.92 -6.06
N SER A 90 5.53 -11.15 -5.61
CA SER A 90 5.82 -12.38 -6.36
C SER A 90 4.95 -12.53 -7.62
N ALA A 91 3.66 -12.17 -7.53
CA ALA A 91 2.70 -12.28 -8.62
C ALA A 91 2.74 -11.12 -9.64
N LEU A 92 3.66 -10.17 -9.48
CA LEU A 92 3.80 -9.02 -10.38
C LEU A 92 4.80 -9.30 -11.50
N ASP A 93 4.54 -8.72 -12.68
CA ASP A 93 5.51 -8.70 -13.78
C ASP A 93 6.81 -8.00 -13.36
N VAL A 94 7.89 -8.25 -14.10
CA VAL A 94 9.24 -7.78 -13.73
C VAL A 94 9.34 -6.25 -13.71
N SER A 95 8.59 -5.54 -14.56
CA SER A 95 8.64 -4.08 -14.63
C SER A 95 7.91 -3.44 -13.44
N VAL A 96 6.70 -3.88 -13.12
CA VAL A 96 5.92 -3.39 -11.97
C VAL A 96 6.59 -3.80 -10.66
N ARG A 97 7.14 -5.01 -10.57
CA ARG A 97 7.91 -5.46 -9.39
C ARG A 97 9.04 -4.49 -9.04
N ARG A 98 9.86 -4.10 -10.02
CA ARG A 98 10.95 -3.12 -9.80
C ARG A 98 10.43 -1.77 -9.33
N GLN A 99 9.33 -1.29 -9.90
CA GLN A 99 8.72 -0.03 -9.46
C GLN A 99 8.23 -0.10 -8.00
N ILE A 100 7.65 -1.22 -7.58
CA ILE A 100 7.19 -1.41 -6.20
C ILE A 100 8.37 -1.50 -5.23
N LEU A 101 9.44 -2.22 -5.58
CA LEU A 101 10.65 -2.28 -4.75
C LEU A 101 11.30 -0.91 -4.59
N GLN A 102 11.40 -0.14 -5.68
CA GLN A 102 11.90 1.23 -5.63
C GLN A 102 11.05 2.11 -4.71
N LEU A 103 9.72 2.04 -4.86
CA LEU A 103 8.78 2.75 -3.97
C LEU A 103 9.01 2.39 -2.50
N LEU A 104 9.17 1.11 -2.17
CA LEU A 104 9.43 0.67 -0.80
C LEU A 104 10.75 1.24 -0.27
N LEU A 105 11.82 1.20 -1.07
CA LEU A 105 13.11 1.77 -0.68
C LEU A 105 13.01 3.27 -0.38
N ASP A 106 12.27 4.02 -1.21
CA ASP A 106 12.08 5.45 -1.02
C ASP A 106 11.27 5.72 0.27
N LEU A 107 10.17 5.00 0.48
CA LEU A 107 9.37 5.09 1.72
C LEU A 107 10.17 4.72 2.98
N GLN A 108 11.02 3.70 2.92
CA GLN A 108 11.89 3.33 4.05
C GLN A 108 12.83 4.47 4.43
N ARG A 109 13.45 5.13 3.44
CA ARG A 109 14.39 6.24 3.69
C ARG A 109 13.68 7.44 4.30
N GLU A 110 12.50 7.78 3.78
CA GLU A 110 11.74 8.93 4.24
C GLU A 110 11.08 8.71 5.61
N GLU A 111 10.56 7.51 5.86
CA GLU A 111 9.72 7.23 7.03
C GLU A 111 10.39 6.38 8.10
N ARG A 112 11.63 5.92 7.86
CA ARG A 112 12.41 5.04 8.76
C ARG A 112 11.67 3.74 9.10
N ILE A 113 11.09 3.12 8.08
CA ILE A 113 10.34 1.87 8.22
C ILE A 113 11.27 0.67 8.10
N ALA A 114 11.21 -0.24 9.06
CA ALA A 114 11.81 -1.57 8.92
C ALA A 114 10.92 -2.46 8.03
N TYR A 115 11.52 -3.23 7.13
CA TYR A 115 10.81 -4.21 6.32
C TYR A 115 11.26 -5.63 6.65
N LEU A 116 10.28 -6.53 6.82
CA LEU A 116 10.49 -7.97 6.85
C LEU A 116 9.87 -8.55 5.58
N PHE A 117 10.73 -9.01 4.65
CA PHE A 117 10.29 -9.67 3.42
C PHE A 117 10.18 -11.17 3.63
N ILE A 118 9.06 -11.75 3.21
CA ILE A 118 8.85 -13.19 3.08
C ILE A 118 8.69 -13.45 1.57
N SER A 119 9.56 -14.29 1.00
CA SER A 119 9.58 -14.60 -0.44
C SER A 119 10.14 -16.00 -0.67
N HIS A 120 9.60 -16.72 -1.66
CA HIS A 120 10.19 -17.94 -2.20
C HIS A 120 11.16 -17.67 -3.36
N ASP A 121 11.18 -16.45 -3.89
CA ASP A 121 12.07 -16.00 -4.96
C ASP A 121 13.10 -15.00 -4.39
N LEU A 122 14.34 -15.48 -4.19
CA LEU A 122 15.46 -14.70 -3.65
C LEU A 122 16.05 -13.71 -4.67
N GLY A 123 15.74 -13.85 -5.97
CA GLY A 123 16.15 -12.88 -7.01
C GLY A 123 15.53 -11.49 -6.82
N VAL A 124 14.50 -11.40 -5.98
CA VAL A 124 13.86 -10.15 -5.53
C VAL A 124 14.77 -9.34 -4.58
N ILE A 125 15.75 -9.97 -3.92
CA ILE A 125 16.54 -9.37 -2.82
C ILE A 125 17.91 -8.86 -3.30
N SER A 126 18.35 -9.23 -4.50
CA SER A 126 19.68 -8.90 -5.04
C SER A 126 19.75 -7.69 -5.99
N ALA A 127 18.65 -6.92 -6.11
CA ALA A 127 18.56 -5.73 -6.98
C ALA A 127 18.65 -4.42 -6.19
#